data_AF-A0A246GG20-F1
#
_entry.id   AF-A0A246GG20-F1
#
_cell.length_a   1.000
_cell.length_b   1.000
_cell.length_c   1.000
_cell.angle_alpha   90.00
_cell.angle_beta   90.00
_cell.angle_gamma   90.00
#
_symmetry.space_group_name_H-M   'P 1'
#
loop_
_entity.id
_entity.type
_entity.pdbx_description
1 polymer ?
#
loop_
_entity_poly.entity_id
_entity_poly.type
_entity_poly.pdbx_seq_one_letter_code
_entity_poly.pdbx_strand_id
1 'polypeptide(L)'
;MSVDSKNTMKKRELSTLKRIELIQRSSKLLIGFFNKGFRSFDAFKAVIQNYYPEIPESKVFDFWHFRNINKEICDKIEQVLELLVNQ
;
A
#
# COMPACT_ATOMS: atom_id res chain seq x y z
N MET A 1 0.56 -45.70 9.20
CA MET A 1 0.47 -44.66 10.24
C MET A 1 0.67 -43.33 9.56
N SER A 2 -0.37 -42.51 9.56
CA SER A 2 -0.46 -41.18 8.98
C SER A 2 0.40 -40.20 9.77
N VAL A 3 1.39 -39.60 9.11
CA VAL A 3 2.04 -38.37 9.60
C VAL A 3 1.61 -37.27 8.66
N ASP A 4 0.42 -36.71 8.92
CA ASP A 4 0.02 -35.41 8.37
C ASP A 4 1.03 -34.38 8.84
N SER A 5 2.03 -34.15 8.00
CA SER A 5 3.04 -33.13 8.19
C SER A 5 2.35 -31.79 7.97
N LYS A 6 1.76 -31.26 9.05
CA LYS A 6 1.26 -29.89 9.16
C LYS A 6 2.21 -28.95 8.42
N ASN A 7 1.77 -28.48 7.27
CA ASN A 7 2.45 -27.54 6.39
C ASN A 7 2.50 -26.16 7.08
N THR A 8 3.28 -26.06 8.15
CA THR A 8 3.35 -24.88 9.00
C THR A 8 4.46 -24.02 8.43
N MET A 9 4.09 -23.01 7.65
CA MET A 9 5.05 -22.07 7.08
C MET A 9 5.95 -21.48 8.18
N LYS A 10 7.26 -21.46 7.93
CA LYS A 10 8.24 -20.86 8.83
C LYS A 10 8.01 -19.34 8.88
N LYS A 11 8.35 -18.73 10.02
CA LYS A 11 8.20 -17.28 10.28
C LYS A 11 8.75 -16.39 9.15
N ARG A 12 9.85 -16.80 8.50
CA ARG A 12 10.45 -16.09 7.36
C ARG A 12 9.55 -16.09 6.12
N GLU A 13 8.94 -17.22 5.81
CA GLU A 13 8.06 -17.39 4.66
C GLU A 13 6.79 -16.56 4.85
N LEU A 14 6.22 -16.58 6.06
CA LEU A 14 5.10 -15.71 6.45
C LEU A 14 5.44 -14.22 6.30
N SER A 15 6.65 -13.81 6.70
CA SER A 15 7.10 -12.42 6.53
C SER A 15 7.25 -12.03 5.06
N THR A 16 7.71 -12.95 4.20
CA THR A 16 7.76 -12.73 2.75
C THR A 16 6.36 -12.60 2.15
N LEU A 17 5.42 -13.49 2.51
CA LEU A 17 4.04 -13.41 2.04
C LEU A 17 3.39 -12.08 2.43
N LYS A 18 3.54 -11.64 3.69
CA LYS A 18 3.02 -10.33 4.14
C LYS A 18 3.57 -9.16 3.33
N ARG A 19 4.85 -9.20 2.93
CA ARG A 19 5.45 -8.16 2.07
C ARG A 19 4.86 -8.20 0.66
N ILE A 20 4.66 -9.39 0.10
CA ILE A 20 4.02 -9.58 -1.21
C ILE A 20 2.58 -9.05 -1.19
N GLU A 21 1.80 -9.43 -0.19
CA GLU A 21 0.42 -8.94 0.00
C GLU A 21 0.36 -7.42 0.09
N LEU A 22 1.30 -6.81 0.81
CA LEU A 22 1.36 -5.36 0.96
C LEU A 22 1.69 -4.66 -0.36
N ILE A 23 2.63 -5.21 -1.14
CA ILE A 23 2.96 -4.69 -2.48
C ILE A 23 1.76 -4.81 -3.41
N GLN A 24 1.08 -5.95 -3.41
CA GLN A 24 -0.13 -6.18 -4.23
C GLN A 24 -1.27 -5.23 -3.84
N ARG A 25 -1.45 -4.95 -2.55
CA ARG A 25 -2.43 -3.96 -2.11
C ARG A 25 -2.04 -2.56 -2.58
N SER A 26 -0.78 -2.18 -2.42
CA SER A 26 -0.27 -0.87 -2.84
C SER A 26 -0.43 -0.66 -4.35
N SER A 27 -0.19 -1.70 -5.16
CA SER A 27 -0.36 -1.60 -6.61
C SER A 27 -1.82 -1.40 -7.00
N LYS A 28 -2.76 -2.07 -6.33
CA LYS A 28 -4.20 -1.83 -6.53
C LYS A 28 -4.61 -0.40 -6.21
N LEU A 29 -4.12 0.15 -5.10
CA LEU A 29 -4.37 1.54 -4.72
C LEU A 29 -3.83 2.52 -5.78
N LEU A 30 -2.59 2.29 -6.25
CA LEU A 30 -1.98 3.14 -7.28
C LEU A 30 -2.73 3.05 -8.62
N ILE A 31 -3.18 1.86 -9.02
CA ILE A 31 -4.07 1.68 -10.18
C ILE A 31 -5.38 2.44 -9.98
N GLY A 32 -5.98 2.37 -8.79
CA GLY A 32 -7.20 3.12 -8.45
C GLY A 32 -7.00 4.63 -8.58
N PHE A 33 -5.87 5.15 -8.12
CA PHE A 33 -5.48 6.55 -8.30
C PHE A 33 -5.35 6.93 -9.78
N PHE A 34 -4.72 6.08 -10.61
CA PHE A 34 -4.58 6.31 -12.05
C PHE A 34 -5.92 6.26 -12.79
N ASN A 35 -6.81 5.36 -12.40
CA ASN A 35 -8.15 5.25 -12.97
C ASN A 35 -9.02 6.48 -12.65
N LYS A 36 -8.68 7.25 -11.60
CA LYS A 36 -9.31 8.55 -11.28
C LYS A 36 -8.77 9.71 -12.13
N GLY A 37 -7.80 9.46 -13.02
CA GLY A 37 -7.28 10.46 -13.96
C GLY A 37 -5.98 11.16 -13.52
N PHE A 38 -5.53 10.97 -12.29
CA PHE A 38 -4.26 11.51 -11.82
C PHE A 38 -3.09 10.61 -12.28
N ARG A 39 -1.99 11.19 -12.75
CA ARG A 39 -0.87 10.40 -13.31
C ARG A 39 0.54 10.82 -12.87
N SER A 40 0.66 11.84 -12.02
CA SER A 40 1.96 12.32 -11.54
C SER A 40 2.16 12.02 -10.07
N PHE A 41 3.43 11.84 -9.70
CA PHE A 41 3.84 11.75 -8.31
C PHE A 41 3.48 13.02 -7.54
N ASP A 42 3.63 14.20 -8.15
CA ASP A 42 3.28 15.46 -7.50
C ASP A 42 1.79 15.56 -7.17
N ALA A 43 0.91 15.09 -8.06
CA ALA A 43 -0.53 15.04 -7.79
C ALA A 43 -0.83 14.06 -6.66
N PHE A 44 -0.19 12.88 -6.67
CA PHE A 44 -0.35 11.89 -5.62
C PHE A 44 0.08 12.44 -4.26
N LYS A 45 1.28 13.03 -4.20
CA LYS A 45 1.82 13.69 -3.02
C LYS A 45 0.88 14.77 -2.50
N ALA A 46 0.45 15.69 -3.36
CA ALA A 46 -0.43 16.78 -2.98
C ALA A 46 -1.75 16.26 -2.41
N VAL A 47 -2.36 15.25 -3.04
CA VAL A 47 -3.59 14.62 -2.58
C VAL A 47 -3.39 13.97 -1.21
N ILE A 48 -2.35 13.14 -1.02
CA ILE A 48 -2.13 12.48 0.27
C ILE A 48 -1.83 13.49 1.38
N GLN A 49 -0.97 14.47 1.12
CA GLN A 49 -0.57 15.47 2.12
C GLN A 49 -1.67 16.49 2.42
N ASN A 50 -2.66 16.67 1.54
CA ASN A 50 -3.84 17.49 1.83
C ASN A 50 -4.71 16.88 2.95
N TYR A 51 -4.79 15.54 3.04
CA TYR A 51 -5.56 14.86 4.09
C TYR A 51 -4.70 14.46 5.29
N TYR A 52 -3.44 14.13 5.07
CA TYR A 52 -2.48 13.72 6.12
C TYR A 52 -1.16 14.50 5.98
N PRO A 53 -1.13 15.79 6.37
CA PRO A 53 0.05 16.64 6.23
C PRO A 53 1.25 16.17 7.07
N GLU A 54 1.01 15.34 8.08
CA GLU A 54 2.05 14.75 8.90
C GLU A 54 2.83 13.61 8.21
N ILE A 55 2.32 13.08 7.09
CA ILE A 55 3.03 12.06 6.32
C ILE A 55 4.20 12.73 5.57
N PRO A 56 5.46 12.33 5.86
CA PRO A 56 6.60 12.89 5.17
C PRO A 56 6.64 12.43 3.71
N GLU A 57 7.11 13.31 2.83
CA GLU A 57 7.22 13.04 1.39
C GLU A 57 7.98 11.74 1.09
N SER A 58 9.02 11.43 1.88
CA SER A 58 9.79 10.19 1.73
C SER A 58 8.93 8.93 1.85
N LYS A 59 7.90 8.93 2.70
CA LYS A 59 6.97 7.79 2.84
C LYS A 59 6.02 7.68 1.66
N VAL A 60 5.61 8.82 1.09
CA VAL A 60 4.78 8.85 -0.13
C VAL A 60 5.61 8.38 -1.33
N PHE A 61 6.86 8.80 -1.42
CA PHE A 61 7.81 8.39 -2.44
C PHE A 61 8.12 6.88 -2.36
N ASP A 62 8.33 6.38 -1.15
CA ASP A 62 8.52 4.96 -0.85
C ASP A 62 7.32 4.14 -1.34
N PHE A 63 6.09 4.57 -1.01
CA PHE A 63 4.87 3.93 -1.49
C PHE A 63 4.79 3.91 -3.02
N TRP A 64 5.01 5.06 -3.67
CA TRP A 64 4.94 5.19 -5.13
C TRP A 64 5.89 4.23 -5.87
N HIS A 65 7.06 3.96 -5.29
CA HIS A 65 8.07 3.06 -5.86
C HIS A 65 8.06 1.65 -5.28
N PHE A 66 7.03 1.31 -4.48
CA PHE A 66 6.91 0.05 -3.77
C PHE A 66 8.11 -0.30 -2.85
N ARG A 67 8.75 0.71 -2.27
CA ARG A 67 9.90 0.59 -1.37
C ARG A 67 9.45 0.73 0.08
N ASN A 68 9.98 -0.10 0.98
CA ASN A 68 9.77 0.01 2.44
C ASN A 68 8.31 0.28 2.86
N ILE A 69 7.36 -0.27 2.10
CA ILE A 69 5.94 0.01 2.30
C ILE A 69 5.56 -0.48 3.71
N ASN A 70 4.89 0.37 4.47
CA ASN A 70 4.31 -0.02 5.74
C ASN A 70 2.78 -0.13 5.60
N LYS A 71 2.16 -0.88 6.52
CA LYS A 71 0.71 -1.07 6.50
C LYS A 71 -0.05 0.24 6.74
N GLU A 72 0.44 1.06 7.67
CA GLU A 72 -0.21 2.31 8.07
C GLU A 72 -0.35 3.30 6.91
N ILE A 73 0.68 3.48 6.08
CA ILE A 73 0.68 4.35 4.90
C ILE A 73 -0.31 3.80 3.87
N CYS A 74 -0.36 2.48 3.66
CA CYS A 74 -1.40 1.89 2.81
C CYS A 74 -2.81 2.18 3.33
N ASP A 75 -3.04 2.01 4.63
CA ASP A 75 -4.35 2.24 5.26
C ASP A 75 -4.77 3.71 5.10
N LYS A 76 -3.86 4.67 5.32
CA LYS A 76 -4.13 6.11 5.12
C LYS A 76 -4.39 6.44 3.65
N ILE A 77 -3.58 5.91 2.72
CA ILE A 77 -3.76 6.15 1.28
C ILE A 77 -5.11 5.60 0.80
N GLU A 78 -5.48 4.39 1.24
CA GLU A 78 -6.79 3.80 0.92
C GLU A 78 -7.93 4.72 1.38
N GLN A 79 -7.87 5.22 2.62
CA GLN A 79 -8.85 6.19 3.14
C GLN A 79 -8.94 7.46 2.27
N VAL A 80 -7.80 8.04 1.85
CA VAL A 80 -7.82 9.20 0.95
C VAL A 80 -8.50 8.85 -0.37
N LEU A 81 -8.15 7.72 -0.98
CA LEU A 81 -8.70 7.34 -2.29
C LEU A 81 -10.20 7.04 -2.22
N GLU A 82 -10.69 6.48 -1.12
CA GLU A 82 -12.12 6.29 -0.84
C GLU A 82 -12.86 7.63 -0.71
N LEU A 83 -12.28 8.61 -0.02
CA LEU A 83 -12.85 9.96 0.10
C LEU A 83 -12.97 10.65 -1.26
N LEU A 84 -12.05 10.39 -2.19
CA LEU A 84 -12.11 10.86 -3.58
C LEU A 84 -13.16 10.13 -4.45
N VAL A 85 -13.82 9.05 -3.98
CA VAL A 85 -14.92 8.39 -4.70
C VAL A 85 -16.26 9.07 -4.42
N ASN A 86 -16.39 9.76 -3.28
CA ASN A 86 -17.64 10.36 -2.80
C ASN A 86 -17.77 11.87 -3.10
N GLN A 87 -17.06 12.37 -4.11
CA GLN A 87 -17.19 13.72 -4.67
C GLN A 87 -17.50 13.63 -6.15
#